data_AF-A0A5K1D208-F1
#
_entry.id   AF-A0A5K1D208-F1
#
_cell.length_a   1.000
_cell.length_b   1.000
_cell.length_c   1.000
_cell.angle_alpha   90.00
_cell.angle_beta   90.00
_cell.angle_gamma   90.00
#
_symmetry.space_group_name_H-M   'P 1'
#
loop_
_entity.id
_entity.type
_entity.pdbx_description
1 polymer ?
#
loop_
_entity_poly.entity_id
_entity_poly.type
_entity_poly.pdbx_seq_one_letter_code
_entity_poly.pdbx_strand_id
1 'polypeptide(L)' 'VMLNFLKEFESKIGIKITCSRETEPLGTAGPLALARDKLIDGSGEPFFVLNSDVISEFPLKEMIEFHKSHGGEASIMVTK' A
#
# COMPACT_ATOMS: atom_id res chain seq x y z
N VAL A 1 9.71 13.30 -14.63
CA VAL A 1 9.67 14.23 -13.48
C VAL A 1 9.37 13.50 -12.18
N MET A 2 8.18 12.89 -12.01
CA MET A 2 7.80 12.22 -10.76
C MET A 2 8.74 11.09 -10.30
N LEU A 3 9.16 10.19 -11.19
CA LEU A 3 10.07 9.09 -10.82
C LEU A 3 11.44 9.57 -10.29
N ASN A 4 11.97 10.67 -10.84
CA ASN A 4 13.23 11.24 -10.37
C ASN A 4 13.06 11.84 -8.97
N PHE A 5 11.95 12.56 -8.76
CA PHE A 5 11.60 13.10 -7.45
C PHE A 5 11.49 11.99 -6.39
N LEU A 6 10.80 10.89 -6.71
CA LEU A 6 10.65 9.75 -5.80
C LEU A 6 12.00 9.11 -5.46
N LYS A 7 12.91 8.98 -6.42
CA LYS A 7 14.25 8.43 -6.19
C LYS A 7 15.09 9.29 -5.23
N GLU A 8 15.05 10.61 -5.40
CA GLU A 8 15.69 11.53 -4.45
C GLU A 8 15.05 11.46 -3.06
N PHE A 9 13.72 11.36 -3.01
CA PHE A 9 12.97 11.33 -1.75
C PHE A 9 13.22 10.04 -0.97
N GLU A 10 13.25 8.88 -1.64
CA GLU A 10 13.63 7.57 -1.08
C GLU A 10 14.95 7.66 -0.30
N SER A 11 15.98 8.31 -0.87
CA SER A 11 17.26 8.52 -0.19
C SER A 11 17.17 9.45 1.02
N LYS A 12 16.26 10.43 1.01
CA LYS A 12 16.11 11.40 2.11
C LYS A 12 15.39 10.80 3.31
N ILE A 13 14.40 9.94 3.07
CA ILE A 13 13.58 9.34 4.12
C ILE A 13 14.04 7.93 4.52
N GLY A 14 14.93 7.31 3.74
CA GLY A 14 15.44 5.96 4.00
C GLY A 14 14.42 4.84 3.76
N ILE A 15 13.41 5.08 2.91
CA ILE A 15 12.35 4.13 2.59
C ILE A 15 12.40 3.81 1.10
N LYS A 16 12.41 2.52 0.76
CA LYS A 16 12.34 2.04 -0.62
C LYS A 16 10.98 2.36 -1.24
N ILE A 17 10.96 3.05 -2.37
CA ILE A 17 9.76 3.42 -3.13
C ILE A 17 9.77 2.67 -4.46
N THR A 18 8.80 1.76 -4.63
CA THR A 18 8.63 1.03 -5.90
C THR A 18 7.38 1.51 -6.62
N CYS A 19 7.53 1.96 -7.87
CA CYS A 19 6.41 2.41 -8.68
C CYS A 19 5.86 1.26 -9.54
N SER A 20 4.54 1.03 -9.47
CA SER A 20 3.79 0.22 -10.44
C SER A 20 2.99 1.17 -11.31
N ARG A 21 3.29 1.22 -12.62
CA ARG A 21 2.63 2.16 -13.54
C ARG A 21 1.71 1.39 -14.48
N GLU A 22 0.43 1.65 -14.33
CA GLU A 22 -0.59 1.24 -15.28
C GLU A 22 -0.46 2.07 -16.57
N THR A 23 -0.47 1.41 -17.74
CA THR A 23 -0.37 2.08 -19.05
C THR A 23 -1.73 2.40 -19.65
N GLU A 24 -2.76 1.63 -19.28
CA GLU A 24 -4.15 1.77 -19.71
C GLU A 24 -5.06 1.36 -18.54
N PRO A 25 -6.25 1.97 -18.37
CA PRO A 25 -7.12 1.64 -17.24
C PRO A 25 -7.53 0.16 -17.23
N LEU A 26 -7.14 -0.59 -16.20
CA LEU A 26 -7.45 -2.02 -16.04
C LEU A 26 -8.73 -2.26 -15.22
N GLY A 27 -9.44 -1.21 -14.83
CA GLY A 27 -10.67 -1.27 -14.04
C GLY A 27 -10.43 -1.37 -12.53
N THR A 28 -11.45 -1.79 -11.79
CA THR A 28 -11.43 -1.82 -10.33
C THR A 28 -10.34 -2.79 -9.81
N ALA A 29 -9.51 -2.31 -8.88
CA ALA A 29 -8.34 -3.01 -8.35
C ALA A 29 -7.24 -3.36 -9.38
N GLY A 30 -7.33 -2.87 -10.63
CA GLY A 30 -6.33 -3.05 -11.67
C GLY A 30 -4.88 -2.72 -11.24
N PRO A 31 -4.65 -1.55 -10.60
CA PRO A 31 -3.31 -1.19 -10.11
C PRO A 31 -2.73 -2.17 -9.07
N LEU A 32 -3.58 -2.76 -8.22
CA LEU A 32 -3.15 -3.77 -7.23
C LEU A 32 -2.79 -5.09 -7.92
N ALA A 33 -3.59 -5.52 -8.88
CA ALA A 33 -3.30 -6.72 -9.67
C ALA A 33 -1.96 -6.59 -10.43
N LEU A 34 -1.71 -5.42 -11.04
CA LEU A 34 -0.44 -5.11 -11.71
C LEU A 34 0.76 -5.11 -10.76
N ALA A 35 0.54 -4.79 -9.48
CA ALA A 35 1.56 -4.75 -8.46
C ALA A 35 1.75 -6.09 -7.71
N ARG A 36 1.02 -7.16 -8.07
CA ARG A 36 0.99 -8.43 -7.32
C ARG A 36 2.38 -8.96 -6.95
N ASP A 37 3.30 -9.04 -7.91
CA ASP A 37 4.65 -9.57 -7.70
C ASP A 37 5.52 -8.70 -6.78
N LYS A 38 5.09 -7.48 -6.49
CA LYS A 38 5.75 -6.55 -5.56
C LYS A 38 5.10 -6.60 -4.17
N LEU A 39 3.84 -7.01 -4.09
CA LEU A 39 3.05 -7.08 -2.85
C LEU A 39 3.20 -8.44 -2.17
N ILE A 40 3.38 -9.51 -2.96
CA ILE A 40 3.59 -10.87 -2.44
C ILE A 40 5.10 -11.10 -2.30
N ASP A 41 5.60 -11.09 -1.08
CA ASP A 41 7.02 -11.33 -0.75
C ASP A 41 7.30 -12.75 -0.21
N GLY A 42 6.26 -13.59 -0.11
CA GLY A 42 6.35 -14.96 0.41
C GLY A 42 6.38 -15.08 1.93
N SER A 43 6.35 -13.97 2.68
CA SER A 43 6.31 -13.98 4.15
C SER A 43 4.94 -14.39 4.71
N GLY A 44 3.87 -14.17 3.93
CA GLY A 44 2.49 -14.30 4.41
C GLY A 44 2.06 -13.18 5.35
N GLU A 45 2.89 -12.16 5.57
CA GLU A 45 2.52 -10.99 6.35
C GLU A 45 1.58 -10.07 5.54
N PRO A 46 0.57 -9.49 6.18
CA PRO A 46 -0.34 -8.55 5.51
C PRO A 46 0.37 -7.20 5.27
N PHE A 47 -0.23 -6.40 4.39
CA PHE A 47 0.26 -5.06 4.05
C PHE A 47 -0.87 -4.03 4.14
N PHE A 48 -0.50 -2.76 4.30
CA PHE A 48 -1.44 -1.66 4.28
C PHE A 48 -1.65 -1.13 2.87
N VAL A 49 -2.91 -0.82 2.54
CA VAL A 49 -3.28 -0.05 1.36
C VAL A 49 -3.84 1.28 1.84
N LEU A 50 -3.21 2.37 1.40
CA LEU A 50 -3.60 3.74 1.73
C LEU A 50 -3.89 4.50 0.44
N ASN A 51 -4.90 5.36 0.45
CA ASN A 51 -5.14 6.29 -0.65
C ASN A 51 -4.13 7.44 -0.58
N SER A 52 -3.55 7.83 -1.71
CA SER A 52 -2.50 8.85 -1.77
C SER A 52 -3.00 10.28 -1.50
N ASP A 53 -4.29 10.51 -1.64
CA ASP A 53 -4.96 11.79 -1.41
C ASP A 53 -5.54 11.93 0.01
N VAL A 54 -5.31 10.94 0.87
CA VAL A 54 -5.72 10.97 2.28
C VAL A 54 -4.49 11.11 3.17
N ILE A 55 -4.40 12.26 3.84
CA ILE A 55 -3.37 12.55 4.83
C ILE A 55 -4.02 12.54 6.22
N SER A 56 -3.67 11.57 7.05
CA SER A 56 -4.25 11.39 8.38
C SER A 56 -3.31 10.62 9.32
N GLU A 57 -3.57 10.71 10.62
CA GLU A 57 -2.96 9.82 11.60
C GLU A 57 -3.73 8.50 11.62
N PHE A 58 -3.11 7.45 11.07
CA PHE A 58 -3.69 6.12 11.06
C PHE A 58 -3.20 5.32 12.29
N PRO A 59 -4.10 4.68 13.05
CA PRO A 59 -3.73 3.77 14.14
C PRO A 59 -3.25 2.42 13.57
N LEU A 60 -2.13 2.43 12.84
CA LEU A 60 -1.65 1.27 12.06
C LEU A 60 -1.42 0.04 12.95
N LYS A 61 -0.96 0.24 14.19
CA LYS A 61 -0.70 -0.86 15.13
C LYS A 61 -2.00 -1.57 15.53
N GLU A 62 -3.01 -0.81 15.88
CA GLU A 62 -4.33 -1.33 16.25
C GLU A 62 -5.00 -1.98 15.05
N MET A 63 -4.85 -1.40 13.85
CA MET A 63 -5.37 -1.98 12.61
C MET A 63 -4.75 -3.35 12.31
N ILE A 64 -3.43 -3.52 12.47
CA ILE A 64 -2.80 -4.81 12.22
C ILE A 64 -3.16 -5.85 13.29
N GLU A 65 -3.23 -5.45 14.55
CA GLU A 65 -3.68 -6.32 15.65
C GLU A 65 -5.13 -6.77 15.45
N PHE A 66 -6.00 -5.85 15.02
CA PHE A 66 -7.38 -6.17 14.65
C PHE A 66 -7.43 -7.18 13.50
N HIS A 67 -6.74 -6.93 12.39
CA HIS A 67 -6.75 -7.83 11.23
C HIS A 67 -6.25 -9.24 11.59
N LYS A 68 -5.10 -9.33 12.28
CA LYS A 68 -4.51 -10.62 12.69
C LYS A 68 -5.39 -11.41 13.67
N SER A 69 -6.14 -10.73 14.53
CA SER A 69 -7.06 -11.41 15.47
C SER A 69 -8.35 -11.92 14.83
N HIS A 70 -8.78 -11.35 13.71
CA HIS A 70 -10.02 -11.76 13.02
C HIS A 70 -9.79 -12.85 11.97
N GLY A 71 -8.64 -12.87 11.30
CA GLY A 71 -8.28 -13.89 10.30
C GLY A 71 -9.08 -13.82 8.99
N GLY A 72 -9.73 -12.69 8.70
CA GLY A 72 -10.39 -12.47 7.41
C GLY A 72 -9.41 -12.06 6.30
N GLU A 73 -9.84 -12.14 5.04
CA GLU A 73 -9.03 -11.78 3.86
C GLU A 73 -8.61 -10.29 3.85
N ALA A 74 -9.45 -9.41 4.41
CA ALA A 74 -9.17 -7.98 4.48
C ALA A 74 -9.88 -7.33 5.68
N SER A 75 -9.33 -6.21 6.13
CA SER A 75 -9.97 -5.32 7.12
C SER A 75 -9.97 -3.89 6.59
N ILE A 76 -11.12 -3.22 6.66
CA ILE A 76 -11.31 -1.88 6.11
C ILE A 76 -11.54 -0.90 7.26
N MET A 77 -10.69 0.13 7.35
CA MET A 77 -10.94 1.25 8.27
C MET A 77 -12.00 2.17 7.67
N VAL A 78 -12.99 2.53 8.48
CA VAL A 78 -14.07 3.45 8.11
C VAL A 78 -14.15 4.60 9.12
N THR A 79 -14.65 5.74 8.70
CA THR A 79 -15.01 6.88 9.55
C THR A 79 -16.49 7.19 9.44
N LYS A 80 -17.05 7.88 10.45
CA LYS A 80 -18.38 8.50 10.36
C LYS A 80 -18.31 9.86 9.67
#